data_AF-F6DS78-F1
#
_entry.id   AF-F6DS78-F1
#
_cell.length_a   1.000
_cell.length_b   1.000
_cell.length_c   1.000
_cell.angle_alpha   90.00
_cell.angle_beta   90.00
_cell.angle_gamma   90.00
#
_symmetry.space_group_name_H-M   'P 1'
#
loop_
_entity.id
_entity.type
_entity.pdbx_description
1 polymer ?
#
loop_
_entity_poly.entity_id
_entity_poly.type
_entity_poly.pdbx_seq_one_letter_code
_entity_poly.pdbx_strand_id
1 'polypeptide(L)'
;MGHIVNQDREYRLLQQRLDLYAEGAPASPVFMKILKLLFSPEEANFARQIPTRPVPLAQLSRKLGLPEDELNGRVMEMARRGLVFDMEYGGERYVVLAPVVIGFFEFTFMRTRDDLPMAELAKLFEEYMMKDDRFARSVFQGNTQIGRSLVQEEALPQGDYTEVLDWERASHLIQSATAVGVSLCACRHKASHLGKACASPQETCLTLNGGAELLIKNGIARRVTHSEGMRILEECKKAGLAQTGDNVQKNVGYICNCCGCCCGMFQALKTFNIRNAVVTSNWIMKIQESACKGCGACVKACPVGAVHMVEVKEGERIRRKAVCEEKLCLGCGVCYAACRFGSIALQPRPSRVFTPETTFDKIVAMAIERGKLADLIFGDPGRLSYRALGRVASLLENSPPFKALLAIKPVRSVFLNTILSGAKKYTK
;
A
#
# COMPACT_ATOMS: atom_id res chain seq x y z
N MET A 1 42.38 -8.94 -11.19
CA MET A 1 42.40 -8.51 -9.78
C MET A 1 41.04 -8.81 -9.19
N GLY A 2 40.93 -9.88 -8.38
CA GLY A 2 39.68 -10.25 -7.75
C GLY A 2 39.35 -9.24 -6.65
N HIS A 3 38.31 -8.44 -6.85
CA HIS A 3 37.77 -7.62 -5.77
C HIS A 3 37.29 -8.56 -4.67
N ILE A 4 37.94 -8.52 -3.50
CA ILE A 4 37.43 -9.16 -2.29
C ILE A 4 36.14 -8.39 -1.94
N VAL A 5 35.01 -8.91 -2.43
CA VAL A 5 33.69 -8.37 -2.12
C VAL A 5 33.47 -8.60 -0.63
N ASN A 6 33.50 -7.54 0.17
CA ASN A 6 33.02 -7.62 1.54
C ASN A 6 31.50 -7.85 1.48
N GLN A 7 31.09 -9.12 1.51
CA GLN A 7 29.71 -9.53 1.23
C GLN A 7 28.71 -8.78 2.12
N ASP A 8 29.04 -8.55 3.40
CA ASP A 8 28.19 -7.82 4.33
C ASP A 8 28.05 -6.32 4.00
N ARG A 9 29.03 -5.74 3.29
CA ARG A 9 28.95 -4.36 2.83
C ARG A 9 27.88 -4.18 1.76
N GLU A 10 27.80 -5.09 0.78
CA GLU A 10 26.86 -4.94 -0.34
C GLU A 10 25.40 -5.05 0.11
N TYR A 11 25.08 -5.97 1.03
CA TYR A 11 23.74 -6.06 1.62
C TYR A 11 23.39 -4.84 2.46
N ARG A 12 24.35 -4.27 3.20
CA ARG A 12 24.14 -3.02 3.96
C ARG A 12 23.84 -1.85 3.03
N LEU A 13 24.58 -1.72 1.93
CA LEU A 13 24.35 -0.68 0.94
C LEU A 13 23.01 -0.87 0.21
N LEU A 14 22.61 -2.12 -0.09
CA LEU A 14 21.29 -2.42 -0.63
C LEU A 14 20.18 -2.03 0.36
N GLN A 15 20.32 -2.35 1.64
CA GLN A 15 19.35 -1.91 2.65
C GLN A 15 19.25 -0.39 2.70
N GLN A 16 20.38 0.33 2.70
CA GLN A 16 20.37 1.80 2.67
C GLN A 16 19.65 2.33 1.43
N ARG A 17 19.85 1.72 0.26
CA ARG A 17 19.12 2.07 -0.96
C ARG A 17 17.62 1.84 -0.80
N LEU A 18 17.22 0.69 -0.26
CA LEU A 18 15.81 0.38 0.00
C LEU A 18 15.19 1.31 1.03
N ASP A 19 15.97 1.80 2.00
CA ASP A 19 15.49 2.74 3.01
C ASP A 19 15.27 4.15 2.47
N LEU A 20 15.72 4.47 1.24
CA LEU A 20 15.37 5.73 0.57
C LEU A 20 13.91 5.75 0.07
N TYR A 21 13.24 4.59 0.00
CA TYR A 21 11.82 4.54 -0.32
C TYR A 21 10.98 5.27 0.72
N ALA A 22 9.84 5.83 0.31
CA ALA A 22 8.92 6.53 1.21
C ALA A 22 8.41 5.60 2.32
N GLU A 23 8.29 4.30 2.06
CA GLU A 23 7.95 3.26 3.03
C GLU A 23 9.10 2.93 4.00
N GLY A 24 10.33 3.16 3.57
CA GLY A 24 11.56 2.79 4.27
C GLY A 24 11.80 1.29 4.35
N ALA A 25 12.96 0.95 4.89
CA ALA A 25 13.45 -0.40 5.12
C ALA A 25 14.41 -0.39 6.32
N PRO A 26 13.92 -0.20 7.56
CA PRO A 26 14.77 -0.08 8.74
C PRO A 26 15.77 -1.23 8.86
N ALA A 27 17.03 -0.89 9.11
CA ALA A 27 18.09 -1.89 9.24
C ALA A 27 17.85 -2.82 10.43
N SER A 28 18.02 -4.12 10.21
CA SER A 28 18.07 -5.10 11.28
C SER A 28 18.87 -6.34 10.87
N PRO A 29 19.43 -7.12 11.81
CA PRO A 29 20.09 -8.38 11.49
C PRO A 29 19.17 -9.37 10.76
N VAL A 30 17.88 -9.36 11.10
CA VAL A 30 16.85 -10.20 10.45
C VAL A 30 16.66 -9.77 8.99
N PHE A 31 16.58 -8.46 8.73
CA PHE A 31 16.44 -7.95 7.37
C PHE A 31 17.64 -8.27 6.50
N MET A 32 18.86 -8.22 7.05
CA MET A 32 20.06 -8.66 6.32
C MET A 32 19.97 -10.13 5.89
N LYS A 33 19.42 -11.02 6.75
CA LYS A 33 19.21 -12.43 6.39
C LYS A 33 18.20 -12.57 5.25
N ILE A 34 17.12 -11.79 5.27
CA ILE A 34 16.14 -11.75 4.16
C ILE A 34 16.84 -11.35 2.85
N LEU A 35 17.63 -10.28 2.87
CA LEU A 35 18.35 -9.83 1.66
C LEU A 35 19.33 -10.89 1.15
N LYS A 36 20.05 -11.59 2.03
CA LYS A 36 20.95 -12.68 1.66
C LYS A 36 20.26 -13.90 1.05
N LEU A 37 18.99 -14.15 1.38
CA LEU A 37 18.19 -15.21 0.76
C LEU A 37 17.61 -14.78 -0.59
N LEU A 38 17.38 -13.48 -0.78
CA LEU A 38 16.73 -12.95 -1.98
C LEU A 38 17.71 -12.44 -3.04
N PHE A 39 18.94 -12.08 -2.68
CA PHE A 39 19.93 -11.52 -3.59
C PHE A 39 21.26 -12.25 -3.43
N SER A 40 21.93 -12.57 -4.54
CA SER A 40 23.36 -12.85 -4.50
C SER A 40 24.15 -11.58 -4.11
N PRO A 41 25.41 -11.68 -3.67
CA PRO A 41 26.24 -10.49 -3.41
C PRO A 41 26.38 -9.58 -4.64
N GLU A 42 26.52 -10.16 -5.83
CA GLU A 42 26.59 -9.44 -7.11
C GLU A 42 25.27 -8.74 -7.43
N GLU A 43 24.14 -9.45 -7.23
CA GLU A 43 22.81 -8.87 -7.40
C GLU A 43 22.54 -7.76 -6.40
N ALA A 44 23.00 -7.87 -5.15
CA ALA A 44 22.86 -6.81 -4.15
C ALA A 44 23.64 -5.55 -4.54
N ASN A 45 24.87 -5.72 -5.03
CA ASN A 45 25.68 -4.62 -5.56
C ASN A 45 25.06 -4.00 -6.83
N PHE A 46 24.41 -4.79 -7.69
CA PHE A 46 23.68 -4.27 -8.84
C PHE A 46 22.40 -3.53 -8.42
N ALA A 47 21.57 -4.16 -7.59
CA ALA A 47 20.29 -3.64 -7.10
C ALA A 47 20.43 -2.28 -6.41
N ARG A 48 21.48 -2.08 -5.60
CA ARG A 48 21.73 -0.79 -4.92
C ARG A 48 21.99 0.39 -5.87
N GLN A 49 22.30 0.12 -7.14
CA GLN A 49 22.59 1.13 -8.16
C GLN A 49 21.35 1.45 -9.02
N ILE A 50 20.30 0.63 -8.94
CA ILE A 50 19.01 0.90 -9.53
C ILE A 50 18.34 2.02 -8.72
N PRO A 51 17.84 3.09 -9.38
CA PRO A 51 17.14 4.17 -8.69
C PRO A 51 15.86 3.67 -7.98
N THR A 52 15.39 4.42 -6.99
CA THR A 52 14.08 4.20 -6.32
C THR A 52 12.90 4.76 -7.12
N ARG A 53 13.14 5.16 -8.37
CA ARG A 53 12.13 5.64 -9.32
C ARG A 53 12.32 4.96 -10.67
N PRO A 54 11.26 4.86 -11.49
CA PRO A 54 11.37 4.34 -12.84
C PRO A 54 12.45 5.07 -13.64
N VAL A 55 13.40 4.31 -14.21
CA VAL A 55 14.45 4.80 -15.10
C VAL A 55 14.41 4.03 -16.43
N PRO A 56 14.54 4.69 -17.59
CA PRO A 56 14.67 4.00 -18.86
C PRO A 56 15.85 3.02 -18.85
N LEU A 57 15.67 1.82 -19.40
CA LEU A 57 16.71 0.80 -19.47
C LEU A 57 18.00 1.32 -20.12
N ALA A 58 17.88 2.06 -21.22
CA ALA A 58 19.01 2.67 -21.92
C ALA A 58 19.77 3.70 -21.05
N GLN A 59 19.07 4.45 -20.19
CA GLN A 59 19.72 5.36 -19.25
C GLN A 59 20.45 4.59 -18.15
N LEU A 60 19.87 3.50 -17.64
CA LEU A 60 20.51 2.64 -16.65
C LEU A 60 21.75 1.95 -17.23
N SER A 61 21.68 1.48 -18.47
CA SER A 61 22.83 0.93 -19.22
C SER A 61 23.99 1.93 -19.28
N ARG A 62 23.74 3.18 -19.72
CA ARG A 62 24.77 4.23 -19.76
C ARG A 62 25.35 4.54 -18.38
N LYS A 63 24.52 4.59 -17.33
CA LYS A 63 24.95 4.86 -15.96
C LYS A 63 25.87 3.76 -15.42
N LEU A 64 25.59 2.50 -15.77
CA LEU A 64 26.32 1.34 -15.28
C LEU A 64 27.50 0.92 -16.19
N GLY A 65 27.57 1.45 -17.40
CA GLY A 65 28.57 1.04 -18.39
C GLY A 65 28.37 -0.41 -18.87
N LEU A 66 27.13 -0.92 -18.84
CA LEU A 66 26.79 -2.29 -19.24
C LEU A 66 26.07 -2.30 -20.60
N PRO A 67 26.37 -3.25 -21.50
CA PRO A 67 25.59 -3.46 -22.72
C PRO A 67 24.10 -3.68 -22.43
N GLU A 68 23.22 -3.15 -23.27
CA GLU A 68 21.76 -3.26 -23.03
C GLU A 68 21.27 -4.71 -22.98
N ASP A 69 21.82 -5.61 -23.79
CA ASP A 69 21.46 -7.03 -23.80
C ASP A 69 21.85 -7.74 -22.48
N GLU A 70 23.03 -7.43 -21.94
CA GLU A 70 23.47 -7.97 -20.65
C GLU A 70 22.59 -7.43 -19.51
N LEU A 71 22.30 -6.13 -19.53
CA LEU A 71 21.43 -5.50 -18.55
C LEU A 71 20.01 -6.07 -18.61
N ASN A 72 19.50 -6.29 -19.82
CA ASN A 72 18.20 -6.90 -20.07
C ASN A 72 18.08 -8.27 -19.39
N GLY A 73 19.03 -9.18 -19.63
CA GLY A 73 19.02 -10.51 -19.03
C GLY A 73 18.97 -10.47 -17.50
N ARG A 74 19.79 -9.62 -16.88
CA ARG A 74 19.80 -9.44 -15.41
C ARG A 74 18.48 -8.90 -14.88
N VAL A 75 17.94 -7.85 -15.52
CA VAL A 75 16.67 -7.25 -15.11
C VAL A 75 15.51 -8.24 -15.26
N MET A 76 15.45 -9.01 -16.35
CA MET A 76 14.40 -10.00 -16.56
C MET A 76 14.39 -11.08 -15.48
N GLU A 77 15.55 -11.64 -15.12
CA GLU A 77 15.63 -12.66 -14.08
C GLU A 77 15.22 -12.11 -12.70
N MET A 78 15.72 -10.92 -12.36
CA MET A 78 15.33 -10.25 -11.12
C MET A 78 13.83 -9.90 -11.09
N ALA A 79 13.25 -9.48 -12.21
CA ALA A 79 11.82 -9.17 -12.33
C ALA A 79 10.97 -10.43 -12.17
N ARG A 80 11.37 -11.55 -12.82
CA ARG A 80 10.75 -12.86 -12.65
C ARG A 80 10.75 -13.28 -11.19
N ARG A 81 11.82 -13.00 -10.44
CA ARG A 81 11.95 -13.31 -9.00
C ARG A 81 11.20 -12.32 -8.09
N GLY A 82 10.74 -11.17 -8.63
CA GLY A 82 9.99 -10.14 -7.91
C GLY A 82 10.87 -9.09 -7.22
N LEU A 83 12.12 -8.90 -7.65
CA LEU A 83 13.09 -8.02 -7.00
C LEU A 83 13.17 -6.62 -7.65
N VAL A 84 12.69 -6.49 -8.89
CA VAL A 84 12.59 -5.23 -9.62
C VAL A 84 11.24 -5.17 -10.35
N PHE A 85 10.74 -3.97 -10.57
CA PHE A 85 9.65 -3.73 -11.52
C PHE A 85 10.27 -3.51 -12.89
N ASP A 86 9.77 -4.26 -13.87
CA ASP A 86 10.17 -4.19 -15.28
C ASP A 86 8.96 -3.85 -16.15
N MET A 87 8.72 -2.55 -16.34
CA MET A 87 7.48 -2.01 -16.87
C MET A 87 7.70 -1.33 -18.23
N GLU A 88 6.68 -1.40 -19.08
CA GLU A 88 6.68 -0.73 -20.38
C GLU A 88 5.66 0.42 -20.36
N TYR A 89 6.08 1.59 -20.84
CA TYR A 89 5.24 2.77 -20.91
C TYR A 89 5.61 3.61 -22.14
N GLY A 90 4.63 3.86 -23.01
CA GLY A 90 4.84 4.65 -24.23
C GLY A 90 5.84 4.04 -25.21
N GLY A 91 5.97 2.70 -25.25
CA GLY A 91 6.93 1.99 -26.09
C GLY A 91 8.37 1.99 -25.55
N GLU A 92 8.61 2.60 -24.39
CA GLU A 92 9.89 2.58 -23.70
C GLU A 92 9.82 1.69 -22.44
N ARG A 93 10.93 1.04 -22.13
CA ARG A 93 11.06 0.14 -20.98
C ARG A 93 11.72 0.84 -19.80
N TYR A 94 11.07 0.73 -18.64
CA TYR A 94 11.48 1.35 -17.39
C TYR A 94 11.73 0.30 -16.32
N VAL A 95 12.80 0.49 -15.55
CA VAL A 95 13.20 -0.39 -14.45
C VAL A 95 13.20 0.41 -13.15
N VAL A 96 12.76 -0.21 -12.06
CA VAL A 96 12.90 0.33 -10.70
C VAL A 96 13.05 -0.81 -9.69
N LEU A 97 13.86 -0.60 -8.65
CA LEU A 97 14.05 -1.60 -7.59
C LEU A 97 12.72 -1.88 -6.88
N ALA A 98 12.39 -3.11 -6.52
CA ALA A 98 11.19 -3.35 -5.72
C ALA A 98 11.40 -2.85 -4.26
N PRO A 99 10.49 -2.06 -3.66
CA PRO A 99 10.55 -1.76 -2.24
C PRO A 99 10.21 -3.02 -1.43
N VAL A 100 10.30 -2.92 -0.10
CA VAL A 100 9.87 -4.04 0.75
C VAL A 100 8.37 -4.29 0.60
N VAL A 101 7.56 -3.22 0.69
CA VAL A 101 6.10 -3.23 0.55
C VAL A 101 5.65 -1.98 -0.22
N ILE A 102 4.70 -2.02 -1.16
CA ILE A 102 4.25 -3.21 -1.87
C ILE A 102 5.32 -3.56 -2.92
N GLY A 103 6.01 -4.67 -2.72
CA GLY A 103 7.14 -5.05 -3.57
C GLY A 103 7.58 -6.48 -3.31
N PHE A 104 8.88 -6.70 -3.05
CA PHE A 104 9.42 -8.05 -3.05
C PHE A 104 8.83 -8.94 -1.94
N PHE A 105 8.31 -8.38 -0.85
CA PHE A 105 7.55 -9.17 0.15
C PHE A 105 6.32 -9.80 -0.51
N GLU A 106 5.45 -8.99 -1.11
CA GLU A 106 4.24 -9.48 -1.76
C GLU A 106 4.60 -10.42 -2.91
N PHE A 107 5.53 -10.06 -3.78
CA PHE A 107 5.87 -10.86 -4.96
C PHE A 107 6.51 -12.20 -4.61
N THR A 108 7.16 -12.30 -3.44
CA THR A 108 7.64 -13.58 -2.91
C THR A 108 6.49 -14.49 -2.53
N PHE A 109 5.46 -13.99 -1.84
CA PHE A 109 4.37 -14.80 -1.30
C PHE A 109 3.08 -14.81 -2.15
N MET A 110 3.01 -14.08 -3.27
CA MET A 110 1.85 -14.08 -4.17
C MET A 110 1.71 -15.34 -5.04
N ARG A 111 2.69 -16.25 -4.97
CA ARG A 111 2.74 -17.50 -5.74
C ARG A 111 3.39 -18.61 -4.93
N THR A 112 3.17 -19.85 -5.32
CA THR A 112 3.99 -20.99 -4.91
C THR A 112 5.28 -21.02 -5.74
N ARG A 113 6.37 -21.46 -5.12
CA ARG A 113 7.68 -21.57 -5.76
C ARG A 113 8.58 -22.50 -4.95
N ASP A 114 9.49 -23.20 -5.63
CA ASP A 114 10.37 -24.20 -5.02
C ASP A 114 11.85 -23.74 -4.99
N ASP A 115 12.16 -22.60 -5.61
CA ASP A 115 13.50 -22.04 -5.71
C ASP A 115 13.93 -21.20 -4.49
N LEU A 116 13.06 -21.03 -3.50
CA LEU A 116 13.33 -20.28 -2.27
C LEU A 116 12.88 -21.04 -1.02
N PRO A 117 13.58 -20.89 0.13
CA PRO A 117 13.18 -21.50 1.40
C PRO A 117 12.00 -20.74 2.02
N MET A 118 10.80 -20.94 1.48
CA MET A 118 9.61 -20.15 1.81
C MET A 118 9.24 -20.16 3.30
N ALA A 119 9.43 -21.28 4.00
CA ALA A 119 9.18 -21.39 5.43
C ALA A 119 10.17 -20.56 6.27
N GLU A 120 11.43 -20.48 5.86
CA GLU A 120 12.43 -19.65 6.51
C GLU A 120 12.17 -18.17 6.24
N LEU A 121 11.91 -17.80 4.98
CA LEU A 121 11.53 -16.45 4.60
C LEU A 121 10.29 -15.99 5.38
N ALA A 122 9.27 -16.84 5.52
CA ALA A 122 8.06 -16.50 6.29
C ALA A 122 8.38 -16.18 7.75
N LYS A 123 9.28 -16.96 8.38
CA LYS A 123 9.73 -16.71 9.77
C LYS A 123 10.50 -15.40 9.88
N LEU A 124 11.42 -15.14 8.94
CA LEU A 124 12.22 -13.92 8.94
C LEU A 124 11.35 -12.67 8.69
N PHE A 125 10.41 -12.72 7.75
CA PHE A 125 9.47 -11.62 7.53
C PHE A 125 8.50 -11.42 8.69
N GLU A 126 8.03 -12.50 9.33
CA GLU A 126 7.26 -12.39 10.58
C GLU A 126 8.08 -11.68 11.66
N GLU A 127 9.32 -12.10 11.88
CA GLU A 127 10.18 -11.46 12.87
C GLU A 127 10.45 -9.99 12.51
N TYR A 128 10.77 -9.70 11.25
CA TYR A 128 11.09 -8.34 10.81
C TYR A 128 9.88 -7.39 10.90
N MET A 129 8.68 -7.86 10.56
CA MET A 129 7.49 -7.02 10.48
C MET A 129 6.68 -6.97 11.77
N MET A 130 6.76 -8.01 12.62
CA MET A 130 5.85 -8.19 13.76
C MET A 130 6.54 -8.28 15.13
N LYS A 131 7.86 -8.46 15.23
CA LYS A 131 8.56 -8.55 16.54
C LYS A 131 8.52 -7.24 17.31
N ASP A 132 8.68 -6.13 16.61
CA ASP A 132 8.59 -4.77 17.13
C ASP A 132 7.89 -3.87 16.11
N ASP A 133 7.64 -2.62 16.48
CA ASP A 133 6.88 -1.69 15.65
C ASP A 133 7.74 -0.87 14.67
N ARG A 134 9.06 -1.07 14.60
CA ARG A 134 9.95 -0.21 13.79
C ARG A 134 9.62 -0.25 12.32
N PHE A 135 9.44 -1.45 11.75
CA PHE A 135 9.06 -1.60 10.35
C PHE A 135 7.66 -1.00 10.10
N ALA A 136 6.68 -1.36 10.94
CA ALA A 136 5.32 -0.86 10.79
C ALA A 136 5.25 0.68 10.90
N ARG A 137 5.97 1.29 11.83
CA ARG A 137 6.06 2.75 11.98
C ARG A 137 6.74 3.42 10.80
N SER A 138 7.77 2.80 10.21
CA SER A 138 8.39 3.30 8.97
C SER A 138 7.37 3.35 7.83
N VAL A 139 6.65 2.25 7.63
CA VAL A 139 5.70 2.10 6.51
C VAL A 139 4.46 3.00 6.68
N PHE A 140 3.96 3.13 7.92
CA PHE A 140 2.66 3.73 8.21
C PHE A 140 2.72 5.10 8.90
N GLN A 141 3.88 5.78 8.83
CA GLN A 141 4.03 7.16 9.28
C GLN A 141 3.23 8.13 8.39
N GLY A 142 2.73 9.21 9.01
CA GLY A 142 2.00 10.27 8.30
C GLY A 142 0.52 9.95 8.12
N ASN A 143 -0.17 10.72 7.29
CA ASN A 143 -1.59 10.53 7.00
C ASN A 143 -1.81 9.81 5.67
N THR A 144 -0.89 9.96 4.73
CA THR A 144 -0.93 9.29 3.43
C THR A 144 -0.37 7.88 3.57
N GLN A 145 -1.21 6.87 3.29
CA GLN A 145 -0.80 5.46 3.33
C GLN A 145 -0.82 4.81 1.95
N ILE A 146 -0.19 3.64 1.88
CA ILE A 146 -0.10 2.82 0.67
C ILE A 146 -1.49 2.37 0.21
N GLY A 147 -2.33 1.93 1.15
CA GLY A 147 -3.65 1.38 0.89
C GLY A 147 -4.78 2.12 1.59
N ARG A 148 -5.96 2.02 0.99
CA ARG A 148 -7.23 2.51 1.53
C ARG A 148 -8.25 1.39 1.69
N SER A 149 -9.24 1.58 2.56
CA SER A 149 -10.43 0.74 2.60
C SER A 149 -11.33 1.06 1.41
N LEU A 150 -11.83 0.01 0.76
CA LEU A 150 -12.94 0.11 -0.18
C LEU A 150 -14.22 -0.32 0.56
N VAL A 151 -15.32 0.36 0.27
CA VAL A 151 -16.59 0.09 0.92
C VAL A 151 -17.32 -1.06 0.22
N GLN A 152 -17.97 -1.95 0.96
CA GLN A 152 -18.95 -2.86 0.38
C GLN A 152 -20.18 -2.06 -0.04
N GLU A 153 -20.37 -1.95 -1.35
CA GLU A 153 -21.40 -1.13 -1.99
C GLU A 153 -22.82 -1.49 -1.51
N GLU A 154 -23.05 -2.75 -1.15
CA GLU A 154 -24.33 -3.26 -0.63
C GLU A 154 -24.69 -2.67 0.74
N ALA A 155 -23.69 -2.19 1.50
CA ALA A 155 -23.90 -1.59 2.82
C ALA A 155 -24.32 -0.13 2.77
N LEU A 156 -24.36 0.47 1.58
CA LEU A 156 -24.65 1.88 1.37
C LEU A 156 -26.16 2.14 1.29
N PRO A 157 -26.63 3.34 1.68
CA PRO A 157 -28.03 3.71 1.54
C PRO A 157 -28.47 3.65 0.08
N GLN A 158 -29.62 3.03 -0.19
CA GLN A 158 -30.24 3.09 -1.51
C GLN A 158 -31.06 4.37 -1.63
N GLY A 159 -30.77 5.22 -2.63
CA GLY A 159 -31.50 6.46 -2.91
C GLY A 159 -30.76 7.41 -3.85
N ASP A 160 -31.49 8.34 -4.46
CA ASP A 160 -31.07 9.19 -5.59
C ASP A 160 -29.85 10.11 -5.33
N TYR A 161 -29.44 10.31 -4.07
CA TYR A 161 -28.39 11.25 -3.69
C TYR A 161 -27.12 10.60 -3.11
N THR A 162 -27.04 9.26 -3.11
CA THR A 162 -25.85 8.54 -2.62
C THR A 162 -24.84 8.36 -3.74
N GLU A 163 -24.04 9.40 -3.99
CA GLU A 163 -22.92 9.33 -4.94
C GLU A 163 -21.69 8.69 -4.29
N VAL A 164 -21.42 7.44 -4.66
CA VAL A 164 -20.12 6.79 -4.41
C VAL A 164 -19.24 7.03 -5.61
N LEU A 165 -18.03 7.52 -5.39
CA LEU A 165 -17.13 7.81 -6.49
C LEU A 165 -16.61 6.50 -7.08
N ASP A 166 -16.41 6.46 -8.40
CA ASP A 166 -16.04 5.24 -9.12
C ASP A 166 -14.75 4.59 -8.59
N TRP A 167 -13.79 5.40 -8.15
CA TRP A 167 -12.55 4.89 -7.56
C TRP A 167 -12.72 4.30 -6.14
N GLU A 168 -13.87 4.48 -5.50
CA GLU A 168 -14.19 3.90 -4.19
C GLU A 168 -14.90 2.55 -4.31
N ARG A 169 -15.38 2.21 -5.51
CA ARG A 169 -16.19 1.03 -5.79
C ARG A 169 -15.29 -0.10 -6.29
N ALA A 170 -15.13 -1.15 -5.47
CA ALA A 170 -14.35 -2.32 -5.87
C ALA A 170 -14.89 -2.96 -7.16
N SER A 171 -16.22 -2.94 -7.37
CA SER A 171 -16.83 -3.46 -8.60
C SER A 171 -16.41 -2.66 -9.84
N HIS A 172 -16.53 -1.33 -9.79
CA HIS A 172 -16.13 -0.45 -10.88
C HIS A 172 -14.65 -0.63 -11.20
N LEU A 173 -13.78 -0.62 -10.20
CA LEU A 173 -12.35 -0.78 -10.38
C LEU A 173 -11.96 -2.07 -11.11
N ILE A 174 -12.66 -3.17 -10.84
CA ILE A 174 -12.46 -4.43 -11.57
C ILE A 174 -13.00 -4.29 -13.00
N GLN A 175 -14.24 -3.81 -13.17
CA GLN A 175 -14.93 -3.73 -14.45
C GLN A 175 -14.27 -2.76 -15.44
N SER A 176 -13.69 -1.66 -14.96
CA SER A 176 -13.05 -0.63 -15.78
C SER A 176 -11.57 -0.88 -16.02
N ALA A 177 -10.97 -1.91 -15.39
CA ALA A 177 -9.55 -2.18 -15.50
C ALA A 177 -9.19 -2.61 -16.93
N THR A 178 -8.04 -2.15 -17.43
CA THR A 178 -7.52 -2.61 -18.74
C THR A 178 -7.06 -4.06 -18.69
N ALA A 179 -6.68 -4.54 -17.51
CA ALA A 179 -6.25 -5.90 -17.26
C ALA A 179 -6.54 -6.28 -15.81
N VAL A 180 -6.85 -7.57 -15.58
CA VAL A 180 -7.08 -8.13 -14.25
C VAL A 180 -6.21 -9.38 -14.08
N GLY A 181 -5.45 -9.40 -13.00
CA GLY A 181 -4.66 -10.57 -12.58
C GLY A 181 -5.06 -11.01 -11.18
N VAL A 182 -4.99 -12.30 -10.91
CA VAL A 182 -5.20 -12.88 -9.58
C VAL A 182 -3.94 -13.61 -9.11
N SER A 183 -3.68 -13.54 -7.81
CA SER A 183 -2.60 -14.28 -7.17
C SER A 183 -2.99 -14.70 -5.74
N LEU A 184 -2.10 -15.45 -5.09
CA LEU A 184 -2.26 -15.77 -3.67
C LEU A 184 -2.18 -14.50 -2.82
N CYS A 185 -2.93 -14.45 -1.73
CA CYS A 185 -2.80 -13.40 -0.72
C CYS A 185 -1.46 -13.54 0.00
N ALA A 186 -0.50 -12.66 -0.29
CA ALA A 186 0.85 -12.71 0.30
C ALA A 186 0.85 -12.85 1.83
N CYS A 187 0.02 -12.08 2.52
CA CYS A 187 -0.09 -12.11 3.97
C CYS A 187 -0.59 -13.47 4.50
N ARG A 188 -1.60 -14.05 3.84
CA ARG A 188 -2.21 -15.33 4.24
C ARG A 188 -1.33 -16.51 3.85
N HIS A 189 -0.63 -16.43 2.73
CA HIS A 189 0.34 -17.43 2.30
C HIS A 189 1.61 -17.42 3.17
N LYS A 190 2.12 -16.25 3.57
CA LYS A 190 3.14 -16.15 4.63
C LYS A 190 2.67 -16.86 5.91
N ALA A 191 1.43 -16.59 6.33
CA ALA A 191 0.87 -17.21 7.53
C ALA A 191 0.71 -18.73 7.41
N SER A 192 0.47 -19.30 6.22
CA SER A 192 0.36 -20.76 6.06
C SER A 192 1.70 -21.46 6.27
N HIS A 193 2.80 -20.86 5.82
CA HIS A 193 4.15 -21.36 6.11
C HIS A 193 4.50 -21.33 7.61
N LEU A 194 3.75 -20.58 8.42
CA LEU A 194 3.90 -20.49 9.87
C LEU A 194 2.86 -21.34 10.63
N GLY A 195 1.96 -22.05 9.93
CA GLY A 195 0.85 -22.77 10.57
C GLY A 195 -0.22 -21.85 11.19
N LYS A 196 -0.29 -20.58 10.78
CA LYS A 196 -1.17 -19.55 11.36
C LYS A 196 -2.27 -19.06 10.39
N ALA A 197 -2.35 -19.58 9.17
CA ALA A 197 -3.33 -19.12 8.19
C ALA A 197 -4.77 -19.45 8.62
N CYS A 198 -5.68 -18.52 8.37
CA CYS A 198 -7.12 -18.78 8.47
C CYS A 198 -7.64 -19.60 7.28
N ALA A 199 -8.87 -20.09 7.40
CA ALA A 199 -9.55 -20.90 6.37
C ALA A 199 -10.11 -20.09 5.19
N SER A 200 -9.92 -18.76 5.13
CA SER A 200 -10.36 -17.97 3.98
C SER A 200 -9.62 -18.37 2.70
N PRO A 201 -10.24 -18.26 1.50
CA PRO A 201 -9.62 -18.66 0.24
C PRO A 201 -8.25 -18.00 0.02
N GLN A 202 -7.28 -18.66 -0.60
CA GLN A 202 -5.92 -18.10 -0.78
C GLN A 202 -5.78 -17.22 -2.04
N GLU A 203 -6.35 -17.65 -3.17
CA GLU A 203 -6.28 -16.93 -4.46
C GLU A 203 -7.26 -15.75 -4.49
N THR A 204 -6.92 -14.68 -3.77
CA THR A 204 -7.83 -13.53 -3.53
C THR A 204 -7.18 -12.16 -3.74
N CYS A 205 -5.89 -12.11 -4.12
CA CYS A 205 -5.22 -10.84 -4.37
C CYS A 205 -5.44 -10.44 -5.82
N LEU A 206 -6.18 -9.37 -6.06
CA LEU A 206 -6.45 -8.85 -7.40
C LEU A 206 -5.46 -7.73 -7.72
N THR A 207 -4.90 -7.80 -8.91
CA THR A 207 -4.03 -6.78 -9.49
C THR A 207 -4.72 -6.24 -10.73
N LEU A 208 -4.57 -4.93 -10.97
CA LEU A 208 -5.32 -4.21 -12.00
C LEU A 208 -4.39 -3.41 -12.89
N ASN A 209 -4.86 -3.09 -14.09
CA ASN A 209 -4.21 -2.19 -15.03
C ASN A 209 -2.75 -2.59 -15.33
N GLY A 210 -1.83 -1.63 -15.45
CA GLY A 210 -0.41 -1.91 -15.67
C GLY A 210 0.24 -2.78 -14.59
N GLY A 211 -0.28 -2.77 -13.36
CA GLY A 211 0.16 -3.65 -12.29
C GLY A 211 -0.17 -5.12 -12.58
N ALA A 212 -1.37 -5.39 -13.13
CA ALA A 212 -1.75 -6.73 -13.56
C ALA A 212 -0.84 -7.21 -14.69
N GLU A 213 -0.65 -6.39 -15.74
CA GLU A 213 0.21 -6.73 -16.88
C GLU A 213 1.63 -7.11 -16.45
N LEU A 214 2.23 -6.30 -15.57
CA LEU A 214 3.56 -6.57 -15.04
C LEU A 214 3.64 -7.90 -14.29
N LEU A 215 2.70 -8.18 -13.40
CA LEU A 215 2.74 -9.38 -12.57
C LEU A 215 2.39 -10.63 -13.37
N ILE A 216 1.52 -10.52 -14.38
CA ILE A 216 1.21 -11.60 -15.32
C ILE A 216 2.45 -11.93 -16.17
N LYS A 217 3.11 -10.92 -16.74
CA LYS A 217 4.35 -11.08 -17.53
C LYS A 217 5.43 -11.86 -16.77
N ASN A 218 5.55 -11.61 -15.46
CA ASN A 218 6.58 -12.21 -14.61
C ASN A 218 6.14 -13.53 -13.93
N GLY A 219 4.96 -14.06 -14.27
CA GLY A 219 4.43 -15.30 -13.66
C GLY A 219 4.17 -15.19 -12.16
N ILE A 220 3.86 -13.99 -11.68
CA ILE A 220 3.47 -13.71 -10.28
C ILE A 220 1.94 -13.79 -10.12
N ALA A 221 1.21 -13.41 -11.16
CA ALA A 221 -0.25 -13.45 -11.21
C ALA A 221 -0.73 -14.22 -12.45
N ARG A 222 -1.91 -14.81 -12.35
CA ARG A 222 -2.64 -15.41 -13.46
C ARG A 222 -3.64 -14.40 -14.02
N ARG A 223 -3.72 -14.27 -15.34
CA ARG A 223 -4.74 -13.42 -15.99
C ARG A 223 -6.13 -13.97 -15.73
N VAL A 224 -7.08 -13.09 -15.43
CA VAL A 224 -8.50 -13.42 -15.29
C VAL A 224 -9.36 -12.46 -16.09
N THR A 225 -10.57 -12.89 -16.42
CA THR A 225 -11.58 -12.02 -17.01
C THR A 225 -12.17 -11.09 -15.94
N HIS A 226 -12.76 -9.96 -16.36
CA HIS A 226 -13.50 -9.08 -15.45
C HIS A 226 -14.60 -9.83 -14.69
N SER A 227 -15.32 -10.73 -15.37
CA SER A 227 -16.37 -11.55 -14.74
C SER A 227 -15.81 -12.55 -13.73
N GLU A 228 -14.65 -13.17 -13.98
CA GLU A 228 -13.96 -13.99 -12.98
C GLU A 228 -13.47 -13.14 -11.79
N GLY A 229 -12.89 -11.96 -12.04
CA GLY A 229 -12.51 -11.03 -10.99
C GLY A 229 -13.68 -10.62 -10.09
N MET A 230 -14.85 -10.35 -10.68
CA MET A 230 -16.08 -10.06 -9.94
C MET A 230 -16.57 -11.25 -9.11
N ARG A 231 -16.45 -12.49 -9.61
CA ARG A 231 -16.78 -13.69 -8.83
C ARG A 231 -15.86 -13.83 -7.62
N ILE A 232 -14.55 -13.64 -7.81
CA ILE A 232 -13.56 -13.68 -6.70
C ILE A 232 -13.90 -12.62 -5.65
N LEU A 233 -14.22 -11.39 -6.08
CA LEU A 233 -14.64 -10.32 -5.18
C LEU A 233 -15.85 -10.74 -4.34
N GLU A 234 -16.88 -11.32 -4.98
CA GLU A 234 -18.10 -11.76 -4.29
C GLU A 234 -17.85 -12.92 -3.31
N GLU A 235 -17.04 -13.91 -3.70
CA GLU A 235 -16.60 -14.99 -2.82
C GLU A 235 -15.85 -14.45 -1.60
N CYS A 236 -15.01 -13.43 -1.79
CA CYS A 236 -14.29 -12.76 -0.71
C CYS A 236 -15.23 -12.03 0.24
N LYS A 237 -16.24 -11.30 -0.29
CA LYS A 237 -17.27 -10.65 0.53
C LYS A 237 -18.03 -11.67 1.37
N LYS A 238 -18.47 -12.79 0.77
CA LYS A 238 -19.15 -13.90 1.45
C LYS A 238 -18.28 -14.55 2.53
N ALA A 239 -16.97 -14.63 2.31
CA ALA A 239 -16.00 -15.12 3.29
C ALA A 239 -15.68 -14.10 4.41
N GLY A 240 -16.31 -12.93 4.42
CA GLY A 240 -16.11 -11.88 5.43
C GLY A 240 -14.78 -11.14 5.29
N LEU A 241 -14.18 -11.13 4.09
CA LEU A 241 -12.95 -10.39 3.82
C LEU A 241 -13.27 -8.93 3.52
N ALA A 242 -12.46 -8.03 4.10
CA ALA A 242 -12.55 -6.60 3.86
C ALA A 242 -11.77 -6.23 2.60
N GLN A 243 -12.38 -5.45 1.72
CA GLN A 243 -11.74 -4.95 0.52
C GLN A 243 -10.87 -3.74 0.87
N THR A 244 -9.61 -3.80 0.47
CA THR A 244 -8.67 -2.67 0.48
C THR A 244 -8.12 -2.50 -0.93
N GLY A 245 -7.66 -1.31 -1.29
CA GLY A 245 -7.09 -1.04 -2.60
C GLY A 245 -5.97 -0.03 -2.54
N ASP A 246 -5.32 0.17 -3.67
CA ASP A 246 -4.32 1.23 -3.84
C ASP A 246 -4.93 2.60 -3.50
N ASN A 247 -4.23 3.41 -2.71
CA ASN A 247 -4.69 4.73 -2.28
C ASN A 247 -4.49 5.79 -3.36
N VAL A 248 -5.06 5.57 -4.55
CA VAL A 248 -5.02 6.47 -5.70
C VAL A 248 -6.35 6.49 -6.44
N GLN A 249 -6.70 7.59 -7.11
CA GLN A 249 -7.96 7.67 -7.86
C GLN A 249 -7.81 7.03 -9.26
N LYS A 250 -6.71 7.33 -9.95
CA LYS A 250 -6.45 6.88 -11.32
C LYS A 250 -5.48 5.71 -11.34
N ASN A 251 -5.72 4.76 -12.25
CA ASN A 251 -4.87 3.59 -12.46
C ASN A 251 -4.59 2.79 -11.17
N VAL A 252 -5.62 2.56 -10.36
CA VAL A 252 -5.54 1.72 -9.15
C VAL A 252 -4.84 0.41 -9.49
N GLY A 253 -3.75 0.09 -8.79
CA GLY A 253 -2.89 -1.05 -9.13
C GLY A 253 -3.35 -2.39 -8.56
N TYR A 254 -4.12 -2.40 -7.47
CA TYR A 254 -4.54 -3.62 -6.80
C TYR A 254 -5.81 -3.47 -5.97
N ILE A 255 -6.46 -4.60 -5.70
CA ILE A 255 -7.47 -4.82 -4.67
C ILE A 255 -7.05 -6.02 -3.82
N CYS A 256 -6.87 -5.80 -2.53
CA CYS A 256 -6.56 -6.83 -1.55
C CYS A 256 -7.83 -7.20 -0.77
N ASN A 257 -8.17 -8.49 -0.75
CA ASN A 257 -9.27 -9.05 0.03
C ASN A 257 -8.75 -9.59 1.37
N CYS A 258 -8.77 -8.73 2.39
CA CYS A 258 -8.01 -8.90 3.62
C CYS A 258 -8.83 -9.50 4.77
N CYS A 259 -8.24 -10.45 5.49
CA CYS A 259 -8.75 -10.94 6.77
C CYS A 259 -8.09 -10.18 7.94
N GLY A 260 -8.81 -10.02 9.04
CA GLY A 260 -8.34 -9.35 10.27
C GLY A 260 -7.23 -10.08 11.04
N CYS A 261 -6.89 -11.31 10.65
CA CYS A 261 -5.89 -12.15 11.33
C CYS A 261 -4.53 -12.20 10.61
N CYS A 262 -4.48 -12.09 9.27
CA CYS A 262 -3.22 -12.22 8.53
C CYS A 262 -2.74 -10.90 7.90
N CYS A 263 -3.64 -9.98 7.52
CA CYS A 263 -3.26 -8.77 6.79
C CYS A 263 -2.28 -7.90 7.60
N GLY A 264 -1.10 -7.63 7.05
CA GLY A 264 -0.07 -6.81 7.72
C GLY A 264 -0.55 -5.41 8.09
N MET A 265 -1.35 -4.76 7.22
CA MET A 265 -1.93 -3.45 7.53
C MET A 265 -2.90 -3.51 8.73
N PHE A 266 -3.79 -4.51 8.78
CA PHE A 266 -4.72 -4.67 9.91
C PHE A 266 -4.01 -5.11 11.19
N GLN A 267 -2.94 -5.89 11.09
CA GLN A 267 -2.10 -6.23 12.23
C GLN A 267 -1.35 -5.00 12.77
N ALA A 268 -0.93 -4.05 11.92
CA ALA A 268 -0.35 -2.79 12.39
C ALA A 268 -1.36 -1.96 13.23
N LEU A 269 -2.63 -1.94 12.85
CA LEU A 269 -3.70 -1.30 13.65
C LEU A 269 -3.85 -2.00 15.00
N LYS A 270 -3.97 -3.33 14.99
CA LYS A 270 -4.37 -4.12 16.17
C LYS A 270 -3.24 -4.35 17.16
N THR A 271 -2.03 -4.59 16.67
CA THR A 271 -0.88 -5.00 17.49
C THR A 271 -0.05 -3.80 17.92
N PHE A 272 0.12 -2.81 17.04
CA PHE A 272 0.99 -1.65 17.28
C PHE A 272 0.22 -0.35 17.53
N ASN A 273 -1.11 -0.42 17.57
CA ASN A 273 -2.01 0.74 17.75
C ASN A 273 -1.74 1.86 16.72
N ILE A 274 -1.33 1.49 15.50
CA ILE A 274 -1.13 2.41 14.38
C ILE A 274 -2.48 2.62 13.68
N ARG A 275 -3.34 3.43 14.30
CA ARG A 275 -4.77 3.58 13.94
C ARG A 275 -5.01 4.10 12.52
N ASN A 276 -3.98 4.63 11.89
CA ASN A 276 -3.99 5.22 10.56
C ASN A 276 -3.30 4.35 9.50
N ALA A 277 -2.93 3.08 9.76
CA ALA A 277 -2.18 2.26 8.79
C ALA A 277 -2.95 1.95 7.49
N VAL A 278 -4.28 2.10 7.52
CA VAL A 278 -5.15 2.02 6.34
C VAL A 278 -5.97 3.30 6.28
N VAL A 279 -5.97 3.97 5.14
CA VAL A 279 -6.84 5.13 4.93
C VAL A 279 -8.30 4.67 4.94
N THR A 280 -9.15 5.29 5.76
CA THR A 280 -10.57 4.93 5.86
C THR A 280 -11.30 5.26 4.56
N SER A 281 -12.41 4.57 4.27
CA SER A 281 -13.32 5.02 3.21
C SER A 281 -14.03 6.33 3.61
N ASN A 282 -14.73 6.95 2.66
CA ASN A 282 -15.63 8.08 2.94
C ASN A 282 -16.90 7.70 3.72
N TRP A 283 -17.01 6.44 4.14
CA TRP A 283 -18.18 5.88 4.81
C TRP A 283 -17.85 5.44 6.24
N ILE A 284 -18.86 5.43 7.10
CA ILE A 284 -18.76 4.96 8.49
C ILE A 284 -19.98 4.14 8.87
N MET A 285 -19.76 3.16 9.74
CA MET A 285 -20.83 2.31 10.28
C MET A 285 -21.82 3.12 11.11
N LYS A 286 -23.11 2.93 10.83
CA LYS A 286 -24.23 3.40 11.64
C LYS A 286 -25.07 2.21 12.09
N ILE A 287 -25.43 2.19 13.37
CA ILE A 287 -26.23 1.13 13.98
C ILE A 287 -27.63 1.68 14.24
N GLN A 288 -28.64 0.95 13.77
CA GLN A 288 -30.04 1.16 14.15
C GLN A 288 -30.31 0.43 15.46
N GLU A 289 -30.26 1.17 16.57
CA GLU A 289 -30.33 0.60 17.93
C GLU A 289 -31.61 -0.19 18.18
N SER A 290 -32.74 0.27 17.64
CA SER A 290 -34.05 -0.39 17.77
C SER A 290 -34.09 -1.78 17.13
N ALA A 291 -33.38 -1.97 16.00
CA ALA A 291 -33.28 -3.25 15.31
C ALA A 291 -32.22 -4.18 15.94
N CYS A 292 -31.22 -3.61 16.61
CA CYS A 292 -30.10 -4.37 17.17
C CYS A 292 -30.55 -5.34 18.28
N LYS A 293 -30.37 -6.64 18.03
CA LYS A 293 -30.65 -7.73 18.98
C LYS A 293 -29.47 -8.13 19.87
N GLY A 294 -28.31 -7.50 19.70
CA GLY A 294 -27.16 -7.74 20.58
C GLY A 294 -26.44 -9.08 20.39
N CYS A 295 -26.56 -9.73 19.23
CA CYS A 295 -25.98 -11.07 19.00
C CYS A 295 -24.44 -11.10 18.87
N GLY A 296 -23.78 -9.96 18.66
CA GLY A 296 -22.33 -9.85 18.56
C GLY A 296 -21.69 -10.33 17.25
N ALA A 297 -22.48 -10.67 16.21
CA ALA A 297 -21.93 -11.11 14.92
C ALA A 297 -21.03 -10.06 14.26
N CYS A 298 -21.42 -8.78 14.33
CA CYS A 298 -20.65 -7.65 13.81
C CYS A 298 -19.32 -7.43 14.54
N VAL A 299 -19.24 -7.76 15.84
CA VAL A 299 -17.99 -7.71 16.62
C VAL A 299 -16.99 -8.74 16.09
N LYS A 300 -17.44 -9.99 15.89
CA LYS A 300 -16.60 -11.06 15.34
C LYS A 300 -16.15 -10.79 13.90
N ALA A 301 -17.01 -10.16 13.11
CA ALA A 301 -16.74 -9.87 11.70
C ALA A 301 -15.80 -8.66 11.49
N CYS A 302 -15.67 -7.75 12.46
CA CYS A 302 -14.89 -6.53 12.28
C CYS A 302 -13.39 -6.84 12.12
N PRO A 303 -12.76 -6.53 10.97
CA PRO A 303 -11.37 -6.92 10.69
C PRO A 303 -10.36 -6.21 11.61
N VAL A 304 -10.73 -5.03 12.10
CA VAL A 304 -9.86 -4.13 12.90
C VAL A 304 -10.31 -4.00 14.35
N GLY A 305 -11.37 -4.71 14.76
CA GLY A 305 -11.85 -4.68 16.14
C GLY A 305 -12.52 -3.37 16.56
N ALA A 306 -13.08 -2.60 15.63
CA ALA A 306 -13.73 -1.31 15.91
C ALA A 306 -15.17 -1.41 16.47
N VAL A 307 -15.72 -2.62 16.66
CA VAL A 307 -17.09 -2.82 17.12
C VAL A 307 -17.07 -3.55 18.46
N HIS A 308 -17.83 -3.04 19.43
CA HIS A 308 -17.90 -3.58 20.79
C HIS A 308 -19.36 -3.81 21.21
N MET A 309 -19.56 -4.60 22.27
CA MET A 309 -20.86 -4.77 22.91
C MET A 309 -20.89 -3.98 24.22
N VAL A 310 -21.92 -3.18 24.42
CA VAL A 310 -22.19 -2.47 25.68
C VAL A 310 -23.54 -2.89 26.23
N GLU A 311 -23.71 -2.76 27.54
CA GLU A 311 -25.00 -2.92 28.20
C GLU A 311 -25.74 -1.59 28.20
N VAL A 312 -27.00 -1.62 27.76
CA VAL A 312 -27.90 -0.46 27.69
C VAL A 312 -29.15 -0.80 28.50
N LYS A 313 -29.51 0.11 29.39
CA LYS A 313 -30.74 0.01 30.19
C LYS A 313 -31.91 0.53 29.36
N GLU A 314 -32.82 -0.37 28.97
CA GLU A 314 -34.08 -0.04 28.30
C GLU A 314 -35.23 -0.32 29.29
N GLY A 315 -35.61 0.70 30.07
CA GLY A 315 -36.56 0.56 31.18
C GLY A 315 -35.96 -0.25 32.34
N GLU A 316 -36.64 -1.33 32.75
CA GLU A 316 -36.15 -2.25 33.79
C GLU A 316 -35.24 -3.36 33.24
N ARG A 317 -35.13 -3.50 31.90
CA ARG A 317 -34.37 -4.57 31.27
C ARG A 317 -32.98 -4.08 30.85
N ILE A 318 -31.98 -4.92 31.09
CA ILE A 318 -30.62 -4.72 30.57
C ILE A 318 -30.53 -5.47 29.24
N ARG A 319 -30.14 -4.76 28.17
CA ARG A 319 -29.89 -5.34 26.85
C ARG A 319 -28.47 -5.06 26.40
N ARG A 320 -27.91 -5.96 25.61
CA ARG A 320 -26.62 -5.74 24.95
C ARG A 320 -26.83 -5.09 23.59
N LYS A 321 -26.09 -4.02 23.31
CA LYS A 321 -26.11 -3.31 22.03
C LYS A 321 -24.70 -3.21 21.46
N ALA A 322 -24.61 -3.28 20.14
CA ALA A 322 -23.34 -3.03 19.46
C ALA A 322 -23.08 -1.51 19.43
N VAL A 323 -21.82 -1.12 19.59
CA VAL A 323 -21.32 0.25 19.41
C VAL A 323 -20.08 0.21 18.54
N CYS A 324 -19.81 1.30 17.82
CA CYS A 324 -18.66 1.42 16.93
C CYS A 324 -17.69 2.48 17.46
N GLU A 325 -16.41 2.14 17.60
CA GLU A 325 -15.35 3.12 17.81
C GLU A 325 -15.04 3.81 16.48
N GLU A 326 -15.56 5.03 16.31
CA GLU A 326 -15.49 5.76 15.04
C GLU A 326 -14.06 5.97 14.53
N LYS A 327 -13.10 6.17 15.44
CA LYS A 327 -11.68 6.38 15.13
C LYS A 327 -10.97 5.13 14.59
N LEU A 328 -11.50 3.94 14.83
CA LEU A 328 -10.95 2.68 14.31
C LEU A 328 -11.73 2.15 13.12
N CYS A 329 -12.98 2.55 12.95
CA CYS A 329 -13.83 2.06 11.88
C CYS A 329 -13.26 2.44 10.51
N LEU A 330 -12.93 1.45 9.67
CA LEU A 330 -12.46 1.68 8.31
C LEU A 330 -13.58 2.09 7.33
N GLY A 331 -14.84 1.86 7.69
CA GLY A 331 -15.96 1.99 6.75
C GLY A 331 -15.96 0.94 5.64
N CYS A 332 -15.52 -0.29 5.94
CA CYS A 332 -15.42 -1.38 4.96
C CYS A 332 -16.76 -2.08 4.69
N GLY A 333 -17.74 -2.00 5.58
CA GLY A 333 -19.05 -2.65 5.40
C GLY A 333 -19.11 -4.14 5.75
N VAL A 334 -18.02 -4.80 6.14
CA VAL A 334 -18.06 -6.25 6.49
C VAL A 334 -19.07 -6.57 7.61
N CYS A 335 -19.24 -5.66 8.57
CA CYS A 335 -20.22 -5.82 9.65
C CYS A 335 -21.68 -5.74 9.18
N TYR A 336 -21.97 -5.07 8.05
CA TYR A 336 -23.28 -5.04 7.41
C TYR A 336 -23.68 -6.44 6.97
N ALA A 337 -22.82 -7.11 6.18
CA ALA A 337 -23.07 -8.47 5.69
C ALA A 337 -23.23 -9.49 6.84
N ALA A 338 -22.55 -9.29 7.97
CA ALA A 338 -22.68 -10.14 9.14
C ALA A 338 -23.99 -9.94 9.94
N CYS A 339 -24.69 -8.82 9.74
CA CYS A 339 -25.89 -8.48 10.51
C CYS A 339 -27.16 -9.09 9.90
N ARG A 340 -27.60 -10.24 10.42
CA ARG A 340 -28.84 -10.90 9.99
C ARG A 340 -30.13 -10.14 10.34
N PHE A 341 -30.04 -9.09 11.15
CA PHE A 341 -31.18 -8.28 11.61
C PHE A 341 -31.30 -6.95 10.87
N GLY A 342 -30.46 -6.70 9.85
CA GLY A 342 -30.49 -5.44 9.08
C GLY A 342 -30.26 -4.19 9.93
N SER A 343 -29.58 -4.31 11.08
CA SER A 343 -29.43 -3.22 12.04
C SER A 343 -28.21 -2.33 11.76
N ILE A 344 -27.45 -2.62 10.71
CA ILE A 344 -26.25 -1.90 10.34
C ILE A 344 -26.46 -1.36 8.93
N ALA A 345 -26.05 -0.11 8.71
CA ALA A 345 -25.87 0.51 7.41
C ALA A 345 -24.60 1.36 7.45
N LEU A 346 -24.11 1.83 6.31
CA LEU A 346 -23.10 2.88 6.29
C LEU A 346 -23.73 4.23 6.00
N GLN A 347 -23.08 5.28 6.50
CA GLN A 347 -23.42 6.68 6.22
C GLN A 347 -22.14 7.45 5.84
N PRO A 348 -22.25 8.60 5.16
CA PRO A 348 -21.09 9.44 4.87
C PRO A 348 -20.39 9.89 6.15
N ARG A 349 -19.07 10.01 6.11
CA ARG A 349 -18.30 10.64 7.19
C ARG A 349 -18.56 12.17 7.22
N PRO A 350 -18.49 12.81 8.40
CA PRO A 350 -18.60 14.27 8.50
C PRO A 350 -17.52 15.03 7.71
N SER A 351 -16.33 14.44 7.59
CA SER A 351 -15.22 14.97 6.79
C SER A 351 -14.85 13.99 5.70
N ARG A 352 -14.70 14.49 4.46
CA ARG A 352 -14.25 13.67 3.35
C ARG A 352 -12.78 13.30 3.53
N VAL A 353 -12.50 12.03 3.29
CA VAL A 353 -11.17 11.47 3.22
C VAL A 353 -10.62 11.73 1.83
N PHE A 354 -9.51 12.47 1.76
CA PHE A 354 -8.85 12.76 0.49
C PHE A 354 -8.02 11.57 0.03
N THR A 355 -8.19 11.18 -1.23
CA THR A 355 -7.32 10.22 -1.90
C THR A 355 -6.45 10.95 -2.92
N PRO A 356 -5.12 10.73 -2.95
CA PRO A 356 -4.25 11.19 -4.03
C PRO A 356 -4.76 10.80 -5.42
N GLU A 357 -4.57 11.67 -6.42
CA GLU A 357 -5.06 11.40 -7.77
C GLU A 357 -4.27 10.26 -8.45
N THR A 358 -2.94 10.28 -8.34
CA THR A 358 -2.04 9.31 -8.97
C THR A 358 -1.02 8.72 -8.00
N THR A 359 -0.36 7.62 -8.40
CA THR A 359 0.75 7.01 -7.65
C THR A 359 1.89 7.99 -7.40
N PHE A 360 2.16 8.88 -8.35
CA PHE A 360 3.16 9.94 -8.19
C PHE A 360 2.78 10.89 -7.03
N ASP A 361 1.53 11.36 -7.00
CA ASP A 361 1.06 12.29 -5.96
C ASP A 361 1.08 11.63 -4.58
N LYS A 362 0.69 10.34 -4.52
CA LYS A 362 0.77 9.53 -3.31
C LYS A 362 2.20 9.42 -2.78
N ILE A 363 3.16 9.03 -3.63
CA ILE A 363 4.57 8.86 -3.23
C ILE A 363 5.18 10.20 -2.79
N VAL A 364 4.89 11.29 -3.49
CA VAL A 364 5.38 12.63 -3.10
C VAL A 364 4.79 13.06 -1.75
N ALA A 365 3.50 12.87 -1.54
CA ALA A 365 2.86 13.19 -0.25
C ALA A 365 3.47 12.36 0.90
N MET A 366 3.64 11.04 0.70
CA MET A 366 4.33 10.18 1.67
C MET A 366 5.76 10.66 1.94
N ALA A 367 6.53 11.02 0.90
CA ALA A 367 7.90 11.50 1.05
C ALA A 367 7.97 12.82 1.83
N ILE A 368 7.02 13.74 1.63
CA ILE A 368 6.93 14.99 2.42
C ILE A 368 6.64 14.67 3.89
N GLU A 369 5.61 13.86 4.16
CA GLU A 369 5.19 13.53 5.52
C GLU A 369 6.24 12.76 6.33
N ARG A 370 7.15 12.08 5.64
CA ARG A 370 8.16 11.20 6.23
C ARG A 370 9.59 11.75 6.13
N GLY A 371 9.76 12.98 5.64
CA GLY A 371 11.07 13.63 5.54
C GLY A 371 11.99 13.06 4.46
N LYS A 372 11.44 12.32 3.49
CA LYS A 372 12.18 11.65 2.40
C LYS A 372 12.07 12.36 1.06
N LEU A 373 11.56 13.60 1.05
CA LEU A 373 11.41 14.35 -0.20
C LEU A 373 12.77 14.63 -0.86
N ALA A 374 13.80 14.94 -0.08
CA ALA A 374 15.15 15.15 -0.60
C ALA A 374 15.68 13.87 -1.27
N ASP A 375 15.47 12.70 -0.66
CA ASP A 375 15.86 11.42 -1.23
C ASP A 375 15.10 11.12 -2.53
N LEU A 376 13.80 11.45 -2.57
CA LEU A 376 12.97 11.28 -3.78
C LEU A 376 13.43 12.19 -4.93
N ILE A 377 13.82 13.44 -4.64
CA ILE A 377 14.23 14.44 -5.64
C ILE A 377 15.69 14.23 -6.08
N PHE A 378 16.59 14.02 -5.12
CA PHE A 378 18.05 14.06 -5.32
C PHE A 378 18.72 12.69 -5.24
N GLY A 379 18.02 11.64 -4.81
CA GLY A 379 18.56 10.27 -4.71
C GLY A 379 19.00 9.66 -6.04
N ASP A 380 18.73 10.33 -7.17
CA ASP A 380 19.35 10.06 -8.47
C ASP A 380 19.24 11.27 -9.43
N PRO A 381 20.34 11.80 -10.03
CA PRO A 381 20.36 13.04 -10.81
C PRO A 381 19.85 12.96 -12.28
N GLY A 382 18.95 12.03 -12.61
CA GLY A 382 18.22 12.08 -13.89
C GLY A 382 17.16 13.18 -13.87
N ARG A 383 17.48 14.39 -14.35
CA ARG A 383 16.62 15.60 -14.39
C ARG A 383 15.12 15.32 -14.16
N LEU A 384 14.55 15.70 -13.01
CA LEU A 384 13.09 15.84 -12.92
C LEU A 384 12.67 16.83 -14.01
N SER A 385 11.62 16.49 -14.75
CA SER A 385 11.05 17.45 -15.70
C SER A 385 10.54 18.68 -14.95
N TYR A 386 10.55 19.84 -15.59
CA TYR A 386 9.99 21.08 -15.02
C TYR A 386 8.52 20.88 -14.57
N ARG A 387 7.77 20.00 -15.26
CA ARG A 387 6.39 19.61 -14.89
C ARG A 387 6.36 18.82 -13.59
N ALA A 388 7.28 17.86 -13.42
CA ALA A 388 7.37 17.07 -12.19
C ALA A 388 7.80 17.96 -11.00
N LEU A 389 8.76 18.87 -11.20
CA LEU A 389 9.14 19.87 -10.20
C LEU A 389 7.98 20.81 -9.84
N GLY A 390 7.21 21.26 -10.83
CA GLY A 390 6.00 22.07 -10.59
C GLY A 390 4.94 21.33 -9.76
N ARG A 391 4.71 20.04 -10.03
CA ARG A 391 3.81 19.21 -9.20
C ARG A 391 4.32 19.04 -7.77
N VAL A 392 5.62 18.79 -7.60
CA VAL A 392 6.23 18.71 -6.26
C VAL A 392 6.08 20.03 -5.51
N ALA A 393 6.34 21.17 -6.15
CA ALA A 393 6.16 22.48 -5.55
C ALA A 393 4.70 22.71 -5.15
N SER A 394 3.74 22.39 -6.02
CA SER A 394 2.30 22.51 -5.72
C SER A 394 1.86 21.61 -4.55
N LEU A 395 2.37 20.37 -4.47
CA LEU A 395 2.09 19.47 -3.36
C LEU A 395 2.70 19.96 -2.04
N LEU A 396 3.93 20.48 -2.09
CA LEU A 396 4.57 21.14 -0.95
C LEU A 396 3.74 22.34 -0.47
N GLU A 397 3.35 23.23 -1.39
CA GLU A 397 2.51 24.41 -1.10
C GLU A 397 1.18 24.04 -0.44
N ASN A 398 0.62 22.90 -0.84
CA ASN A 398 -0.65 22.43 -0.32
C ASN A 398 -0.55 21.58 0.95
N SER A 399 0.65 21.18 1.35
CA SER A 399 0.88 20.33 2.52
C SER A 399 0.54 21.05 3.83
N PRO A 400 -0.03 20.35 4.84
CA PRO A 400 -0.34 20.96 6.14
C PRO A 400 0.88 21.61 6.84
N PRO A 401 2.09 21.01 6.83
CA PRO A 401 3.28 21.65 7.42
C PRO A 401 3.63 22.98 6.74
N PHE A 402 3.55 23.06 5.42
CA PHE A 402 3.85 24.29 4.68
C PHE A 402 2.77 25.36 4.88
N LYS A 403 1.49 24.98 4.88
CA LYS A 403 0.39 25.89 5.22
C LYS A 403 0.50 26.42 6.65
N ALA A 404 0.89 25.56 7.60
CA ALA A 404 1.18 25.96 8.97
C ALA A 404 2.39 26.91 9.05
N LEU A 405 3.46 26.62 8.30
CA LEU A 405 4.65 27.46 8.19
C LEU A 405 4.33 28.85 7.61
N LEU A 406 3.51 28.93 6.55
CA LEU A 406 3.05 30.19 5.96
C LEU A 406 2.04 30.95 6.82
N ALA A 407 1.35 30.28 7.74
CA ALA A 407 0.48 30.93 8.72
C ALA A 407 1.29 31.68 9.81
N ILE A 408 2.57 31.36 9.98
CA ILE A 408 3.48 32.07 10.91
C ILE A 408 3.88 33.42 10.28
N LYS A 409 3.30 34.52 10.80
CA LYS A 409 3.49 35.91 10.30
C LYS A 409 4.97 36.27 9.98
N PRO A 410 5.96 36.00 10.86
CA PRO A 410 7.37 36.27 10.55
C PRO A 410 7.90 35.51 9.33
N VAL A 411 7.57 34.23 9.20
CA VAL A 411 8.07 33.36 8.12
C VAL A 411 7.43 33.75 6.79
N ARG A 412 6.13 34.09 6.79
CA ARG A 412 5.43 34.63 5.62
C ARG A 412 6.08 35.94 5.12
N SER A 413 6.47 36.82 6.03
CA SER A 413 7.13 38.09 5.69
C SER A 413 8.52 37.85 5.08
N VAL A 414 9.32 36.96 5.67
CA VAL A 414 10.64 36.58 5.12
C VAL A 414 10.50 35.92 3.74
N PHE A 415 9.61 34.95 3.60
CA PHE A 415 9.37 34.24 2.34
C PHE A 415 8.92 35.18 1.21
N LEU A 416 7.94 36.06 1.48
CA LEU A 416 7.48 37.06 0.51
C LEU A 416 8.59 38.05 0.14
N ASN A 417 9.38 38.52 1.12
CA ASN A 417 10.50 39.43 0.86
C ASN A 417 11.62 38.76 0.05
N THR A 418 11.90 37.47 0.28
CA THR A 418 12.88 36.69 -0.48
C THR A 418 12.39 36.44 -1.92
N ILE A 419 11.10 36.13 -2.13
CA ILE A 419 10.55 35.97 -3.48
C ILE A 419 10.53 37.31 -4.22
N LEU A 420 10.10 38.39 -3.57
CA LEU A 420 10.05 39.72 -4.18
C LEU A 420 11.46 40.27 -4.50
N SER A 421 12.46 39.98 -3.67
CA SER A 421 13.86 40.34 -3.97
C SER A 421 14.47 39.45 -5.06
N GLY A 422 14.10 38.17 -5.12
CA GLY A 422 14.48 37.26 -6.20
C GLY A 422 13.86 37.65 -7.55
N ALA A 423 12.57 37.98 -7.58
CA ALA A 423 11.85 38.42 -8.79
C ALA A 423 12.42 39.73 -9.34
N LYS A 424 12.78 40.70 -8.47
CA LYS A 424 13.48 41.94 -8.86
C LYS A 424 14.84 41.70 -9.51
N LYS A 425 15.47 40.55 -9.27
CA LYS A 425 16.76 40.15 -9.86
C LYS A 425 16.63 39.62 -11.29
N TYR A 426 15.43 39.24 -11.72
CA TYR A 426 15.15 38.71 -13.07
C TYR A 426 14.35 39.69 -13.95
N THR A 427 13.91 40.82 -13.40
CA THR A 427 13.24 41.91 -14.15
C THR A 427 14.16 43.12 -14.41
N LYS A 428 15.48 42.91 -14.43
CA LYS A 428 16.47 43.91 -14.86
C LYS A 428 17.37 43.32 -15.95
#